data_AF-A0A1G7G173-F1
#
_entry.id   AF-A0A1G7G173-F1
#
_cell.length_a   1.000
_cell.length_b   1.000
_cell.length_c   1.000
_cell.angle_alpha   90.00
_cell.angle_beta   90.00
_cell.angle_gamma   90.00
#
_symmetry.space_group_name_H-M   'P 1'
#
loop_
_entity.id
_entity.type
_entity.pdbx_description
1 polymer ?
#
loop_
_entity_poly.entity_id
_entity_poly.type
_entity_poly.pdbx_seq_one_letter_code
_entity_poly.pdbx_strand_id
1 'polypeptide(L)'
;MRMRWRTAVLAAATAALTLAGIAPAIAAEPSGTSWTADLASGEAAGVTTSGGAVRLDPATAFRAPADAPAGEALTEGAADLVSTGLLTLAPQDLNTPTSAVESVLDATVPPGSSASMDVRGRTATGGWTEWIPSSDAGVAELPTRTSEVQGRLVVTGDATVRGATLRAEPSTGGVEGLTEQAPLSYNVFATREGLVGGTTANGHVITERDHFVALPSRRALSPRDTSDYSVRVCAPNGQCAFAPVWDVGPWNTRDDYWNSADQRQEWKDLPQGVPQAQAAYRDGYNGGNDQFGRKAANPAGIDLGDGVFWDALGLKDNSQVQVDYLWTGSVRLSKVSAEGVAQVRSAPSDDASVVGVAADSADVPVECVSAGWARIGEGQFLTASVLPEATDAPSCAAAGDAVAGGAAAPGEEPTHAAAAAPGSAGSGSDAAGNAASDAAPTASGSVGEGASVVGAGGRADAGGAGASGAGSGGAGASDAGSGGAGASGAGAADPADTGPVTAPSSAEVGGAAAVRAGAATVEQPTATG
;
A
#
# COMPACT_ATOMS: atom_id res chain seq x y z
N MET A 1 -2.97 101.70 -41.63
CA MET A 1 -1.49 101.66 -41.71
C MET A 1 -1.05 100.36 -41.02
N ARG A 2 -0.26 99.47 -41.65
CA ARG A 2 1.22 99.51 -41.79
C ARG A 2 1.94 99.52 -40.42
N MET A 3 2.98 98.72 -40.13
CA MET A 3 3.59 97.53 -40.77
C MET A 3 4.77 97.05 -39.87
N ARG A 4 5.08 95.74 -39.76
CA ARG A 4 6.43 95.16 -39.42
C ARG A 4 7.05 95.47 -38.02
N TRP A 5 8.05 94.76 -37.46
CA TRP A 5 8.57 93.35 -37.53
C TRP A 5 9.78 93.18 -36.55
N ARG A 6 10.17 91.93 -36.21
CA ARG A 6 11.46 91.48 -35.58
C ARG A 6 11.64 91.84 -34.07
N THR A 7 12.32 91.08 -33.19
CA THR A 7 13.11 89.81 -33.23
C THR A 7 13.12 89.22 -31.79
N ALA A 8 13.18 87.92 -31.43
CA ALA A 8 13.43 86.63 -32.09
C ALA A 8 14.90 86.11 -32.17
N VAL A 9 15.43 85.50 -31.08
CA VAL A 9 16.45 84.42 -31.07
C VAL A 9 16.11 83.39 -29.97
N LEU A 10 16.27 82.10 -30.27
CA LEU A 10 15.95 80.97 -29.38
C LEU A 10 17.23 80.25 -28.91
N ALA A 11 17.15 79.52 -27.79
CA ALA A 11 18.25 78.71 -27.27
C ALA A 11 18.50 77.43 -28.11
N ALA A 12 19.74 76.96 -28.13
CA ALA A 12 20.11 75.64 -28.59
C ALA A 12 20.50 74.76 -27.39
N ALA A 13 19.76 73.67 -27.18
CA ALA A 13 20.10 72.61 -26.25
C ALA A 13 19.73 71.26 -26.89
N THR A 14 20.74 70.49 -27.29
CA THR A 14 20.58 69.16 -27.88
C THR A 14 20.24 68.13 -26.81
N ALA A 15 19.03 67.57 -26.85
CA ALA A 15 18.69 66.37 -26.09
C ALA A 15 18.96 65.14 -26.97
N ALA A 16 19.88 64.27 -26.54
CA ALA A 16 20.15 63.00 -27.22
C ALA A 16 19.05 61.99 -26.87
N LEU A 17 18.37 61.46 -27.90
CA LEU A 17 17.30 60.49 -27.73
C LEU A 17 17.88 59.07 -27.74
N THR A 18 18.18 58.52 -26.56
CA THR A 18 18.56 57.11 -26.42
C THR A 18 17.32 56.22 -26.54
N LEU A 19 17.10 55.61 -27.70
CA LEU A 19 16.16 54.49 -27.82
C LEU A 19 16.71 53.29 -27.05
N ALA A 20 16.21 53.08 -25.83
CA ALA A 20 16.34 51.80 -25.17
C ALA A 20 15.45 50.80 -25.91
N GLY A 21 16.06 49.90 -26.68
CA GLY A 21 15.34 48.79 -27.30
C GLY A 21 14.83 47.84 -26.22
N ILE A 22 13.52 47.81 -26.02
CA ILE A 22 12.87 46.75 -25.25
C ILE A 22 12.97 45.49 -26.12
N ALA A 23 14.00 44.68 -25.89
CA ALA A 23 14.00 43.31 -26.37
C ALA A 23 12.78 42.61 -25.75
N PRO A 24 11.91 41.95 -26.53
CA PRO A 24 10.89 41.12 -25.93
C PRO A 24 11.59 40.06 -25.09
N ALA A 25 11.12 39.87 -23.86
CA ALA A 25 11.56 38.74 -23.06
C ALA A 25 11.16 37.48 -23.84
N ILE A 26 12.16 36.80 -24.41
CA ILE A 26 11.98 35.47 -24.96
C ILE A 26 11.65 34.61 -23.74
N ALA A 27 10.38 34.26 -23.60
CA ALA A 27 10.00 33.23 -22.65
C ALA A 27 10.84 32.00 -23.01
N ALA A 28 11.63 31.51 -22.06
CA ALA A 28 12.33 30.25 -22.25
C ALA A 28 11.26 29.21 -22.63
N GLU A 29 11.45 28.52 -23.76
CA GLU A 29 10.52 27.44 -24.10
C GLU A 29 10.50 26.45 -22.93
N PRO A 30 9.33 25.94 -22.54
CA PRO A 30 9.22 25.06 -21.39
C PRO A 30 10.06 23.81 -21.65
N SER A 31 11.24 23.77 -21.04
CA SER A 31 12.17 22.67 -21.17
C SER A 31 11.51 21.43 -20.59
N GLY A 32 11.30 20.40 -21.39
CA GLY A 32 10.64 19.17 -20.94
C GLY A 32 9.84 18.49 -22.04
N THR A 33 9.51 17.22 -21.81
CA THR A 33 8.63 16.45 -22.69
C THR A 33 7.23 16.49 -22.09
N SER A 34 6.23 16.94 -22.84
CA SER A 34 4.83 16.93 -22.41
C SER A 34 3.97 16.17 -23.41
N TRP A 35 3.02 15.40 -22.90
CA TRP A 35 2.12 14.56 -23.66
C TRP A 35 0.74 14.51 -23.00
N THR A 36 -0.30 14.31 -23.81
CA THR A 36 -1.64 13.98 -23.32
C THR A 36 -1.77 12.46 -23.29
N ALA A 37 -2.18 11.91 -22.16
CA ALA A 37 -2.40 10.49 -22.00
C ALA A 37 -3.66 10.03 -22.73
N ASP A 38 -3.60 8.86 -23.37
CA ASP A 38 -4.77 8.20 -23.92
C ASP A 38 -5.52 7.45 -22.80
N LEU A 39 -6.67 8.00 -22.39
CA LEU A 39 -7.51 7.42 -21.35
C LEU A 39 -8.34 6.21 -21.85
N ALA A 40 -8.36 5.94 -23.15
CA ALA A 40 -9.14 4.85 -23.74
C ALA A 40 -8.36 3.52 -23.85
N SER A 41 -7.02 3.56 -23.78
CA SER A 41 -6.16 2.36 -23.83
C SER A 41 -5.56 1.95 -22.47
N GLY A 42 -5.85 2.69 -21.39
CA GLY A 42 -5.40 2.35 -20.05
C GLY A 42 -6.01 1.06 -19.50
N GLU A 43 -5.24 0.35 -18.67
CA GLU A 43 -5.70 -0.82 -17.91
C GLU A 43 -6.53 -0.35 -16.70
N ALA A 44 -7.73 -0.92 -16.56
CA ALA A 44 -8.77 -0.40 -15.68
C ALA A 44 -9.13 -1.38 -14.55
N ALA A 45 -9.00 -0.92 -13.31
CA ALA A 45 -9.46 -1.62 -12.11
C ALA A 45 -10.44 -0.73 -11.35
N GLY A 46 -11.73 -1.08 -11.32
CA GLY A 46 -12.74 -0.27 -10.63
C GLY A 46 -13.16 1.03 -11.33
N VAL A 47 -12.78 1.21 -12.59
CA VAL A 47 -13.18 2.36 -13.44
C VAL A 47 -13.71 1.89 -14.79
N THR A 48 -14.43 2.78 -15.45
CA THR A 48 -14.83 2.64 -16.86
C THR A 48 -14.51 3.90 -17.64
N THR A 49 -13.93 3.74 -18.84
CA THR A 49 -13.79 4.84 -19.81
C THR A 49 -14.97 4.81 -20.77
N SER A 50 -15.86 5.81 -20.67
CA SER A 50 -17.04 5.94 -21.52
C SER A 50 -17.23 7.37 -22.00
N GLY A 51 -17.54 7.54 -23.30
CA GLY A 51 -17.71 8.87 -23.91
C GLY A 51 -16.45 9.76 -23.84
N GLY A 52 -15.26 9.17 -23.76
CA GLY A 52 -14.00 9.89 -23.58
C GLY A 52 -13.73 10.36 -22.14
N ALA A 53 -14.47 9.83 -21.15
CA ALA A 53 -14.27 10.17 -19.74
C ALA A 53 -14.13 8.92 -18.86
N VAL A 54 -13.20 8.98 -17.91
CA VAL A 54 -12.97 7.98 -16.85
C VAL A 54 -13.88 8.31 -15.67
N ARG A 55 -14.56 7.28 -15.16
CA ARG A 55 -15.45 7.32 -13.98
C ARG A 55 -15.27 6.02 -13.19
N LEU A 56 -15.64 6.01 -11.91
CA LEU A 56 -15.78 4.75 -11.18
C LEU A 56 -16.77 3.81 -11.87
N ASP A 57 -16.45 2.52 -11.86
CA ASP A 57 -17.41 1.45 -12.04
C ASP A 57 -17.85 0.93 -10.66
N PRO A 58 -19.09 1.20 -10.20
CA PRO A 58 -19.56 0.77 -8.89
C PRO A 58 -19.68 -0.75 -8.74
N ALA A 59 -19.59 -1.53 -9.83
CA ALA A 59 -19.58 -2.99 -9.77
C ALA A 59 -18.20 -3.57 -9.43
N THR A 60 -17.11 -2.87 -9.77
CA THR A 60 -15.73 -3.38 -9.64
C THR A 60 -14.80 -2.51 -8.79
N ALA A 61 -15.23 -1.30 -8.39
CA ALA A 61 -14.46 -0.42 -7.50
C ALA A 61 -14.22 -1.04 -6.11
N PHE A 62 -12.97 -1.02 -5.66
CA PHE A 62 -12.59 -1.44 -4.32
C PHE A 62 -12.83 -0.32 -3.30
N ARG A 63 -12.65 -0.59 -2.00
CA ARG A 63 -12.87 0.40 -0.92
C ARG A 63 -11.55 0.79 -0.27
N ALA A 64 -11.28 2.09 -0.21
CA ALA A 64 -10.11 2.68 0.44
C ALA A 64 -10.54 3.93 1.24
N PRO A 65 -9.67 4.57 2.04
CA PRO A 65 -9.98 5.86 2.60
C PRO A 65 -10.15 6.89 1.48
N ALA A 66 -10.97 7.92 1.70
CA ALA A 66 -10.84 9.14 0.92
C ALA A 66 -9.39 9.65 1.00
N ASP A 67 -8.85 10.17 -0.09
CA ASP A 67 -7.50 10.73 -0.06
C ASP A 67 -7.50 12.04 0.75
N ALA A 68 -7.26 11.92 2.06
CA ALA A 68 -7.14 13.03 2.99
C ALA A 68 -5.69 13.58 3.04
N PRO A 69 -5.49 14.86 3.39
CA PRO A 69 -4.18 15.42 3.73
C PRO A 69 -3.55 14.62 4.88
N ALA A 70 -2.25 14.33 4.77
CA ALA A 70 -1.53 13.58 5.79
C ALA A 70 -1.58 14.28 7.16
N GLY A 71 -2.03 13.57 8.20
CA GLY A 71 -2.01 14.03 9.58
C GLY A 71 -3.37 14.43 10.19
N GLU A 72 -4.48 14.41 9.43
CA GLU A 72 -5.81 14.46 10.05
C GLU A 72 -6.21 13.08 10.58
N ALA A 73 -6.19 12.91 11.90
CA ALA A 73 -6.65 11.69 12.55
C ALA A 73 -8.16 11.52 12.35
N LEU A 74 -8.56 10.48 11.61
CA LEU A 74 -9.97 10.12 11.45
C LEU A 74 -10.57 9.81 12.83
N THR A 75 -11.75 10.35 13.11
CA THR A 75 -12.49 10.05 14.35
C THR A 75 -12.81 8.55 14.42
N GLU A 76 -12.76 7.98 15.63
CA GLU A 76 -13.01 6.55 15.85
C GLU A 76 -14.39 6.15 15.30
N GLY A 77 -14.41 5.21 14.36
CA GLY A 77 -15.63 4.78 13.65
C GLY A 77 -16.11 5.69 12.50
N ALA A 78 -15.33 6.67 12.06
CA ALA A 78 -15.74 7.68 11.07
C ALA A 78 -15.04 7.60 9.70
N ALA A 79 -14.37 6.49 9.36
CA ALA A 79 -13.83 6.33 8.01
C ALA A 79 -14.94 6.18 6.97
N ASP A 80 -15.19 7.27 6.25
CA ASP A 80 -15.85 7.27 4.95
C ASP A 80 -14.97 6.50 3.97
N LEU A 81 -15.13 5.16 3.97
CA LEU A 81 -14.62 4.28 2.93
C LEU A 81 -15.22 4.72 1.60
N VAL A 82 -14.45 5.37 0.74
CA VAL A 82 -14.90 5.70 -0.61
C VAL A 82 -14.71 4.50 -1.53
N SER A 83 -15.53 4.42 -2.57
CA SER A 83 -15.19 3.58 -3.72
C SER A 83 -14.02 4.21 -4.46
N THR A 84 -13.03 3.39 -4.80
CA THR A 84 -11.80 3.79 -5.46
C THR A 84 -11.60 2.94 -6.71
N GLY A 85 -11.08 3.57 -7.75
CA GLY A 85 -10.71 2.91 -8.99
C GLY A 85 -9.44 3.52 -9.58
N LEU A 86 -8.76 2.72 -10.39
CA LEU A 86 -7.46 2.97 -10.97
C LEU A 86 -7.51 2.84 -12.49
N LEU A 87 -6.88 3.77 -13.21
CA LEU A 87 -6.57 3.59 -14.64
C LEU A 87 -5.05 3.70 -14.83
N THR A 88 -4.39 2.56 -15.03
CA THR A 88 -2.97 2.50 -15.37
C THR A 88 -2.80 2.88 -16.85
N LEU A 89 -2.08 3.98 -17.11
CA LEU A 89 -1.86 4.50 -18.46
C LEU A 89 -0.73 3.74 -19.17
N ALA A 90 -0.63 3.87 -20.49
CA ALA A 90 0.52 3.34 -21.22
C ALA A 90 1.84 4.00 -20.74
N PRO A 91 2.97 3.25 -20.65
CA PRO A 91 4.29 3.84 -20.44
C PRO A 91 4.66 4.85 -21.53
N GLN A 92 5.48 5.83 -21.15
CA GLN A 92 5.97 6.90 -22.03
C GLN A 92 7.50 6.95 -21.99
N ASP A 93 8.11 6.67 -23.14
CA ASP A 93 9.54 6.91 -23.39
C ASP A 93 9.88 8.40 -23.42
N LEU A 94 11.02 8.77 -22.87
CA LEU A 94 11.54 10.13 -22.78
C LEU A 94 12.93 10.20 -23.42
N ASN A 95 13.11 11.12 -24.37
CA ASN A 95 14.41 11.38 -25.01
C ASN A 95 15.46 11.97 -24.04
N THR A 96 14.99 12.61 -22.96
CA THR A 96 15.82 13.19 -21.90
C THR A 96 15.33 12.65 -20.56
N PRO A 97 16.21 12.08 -19.73
CA PRO A 97 15.80 11.53 -18.45
C PRO A 97 15.20 12.58 -17.51
N THR A 98 14.27 12.14 -16.67
CA THR A 98 13.60 12.95 -15.65
C THR A 98 13.79 12.37 -14.26
N SER A 99 13.58 13.20 -13.24
CA SER A 99 13.39 12.81 -11.84
C SER A 99 12.08 13.37 -11.26
N ALA A 100 11.26 14.07 -12.05
CA ALA A 100 10.00 14.66 -11.60
C ALA A 100 8.98 14.76 -12.75
N VAL A 101 7.73 14.40 -12.46
CA VAL A 101 6.63 14.48 -13.44
C VAL A 101 5.49 15.33 -12.89
N GLU A 102 5.19 16.41 -13.59
CA GLU A 102 4.03 17.26 -13.39
C GLU A 102 2.81 16.64 -14.10
N SER A 103 1.66 16.62 -13.45
CA SER A 103 0.40 16.05 -13.96
C SER A 103 -0.75 17.02 -13.81
N VAL A 104 -1.45 17.31 -14.91
CA VAL A 104 -2.62 18.20 -14.97
C VAL A 104 -3.83 17.42 -15.46
N LEU A 105 -4.90 17.39 -14.67
CA LEU A 105 -6.14 16.67 -14.98
C LEU A 105 -7.24 17.64 -15.42
N ASP A 106 -7.88 17.36 -16.56
CA ASP A 106 -9.23 17.90 -16.86
C ASP A 106 -10.25 17.02 -16.14
N ALA A 107 -10.60 17.41 -14.91
CA ALA A 107 -11.52 16.66 -14.06
C ALA A 107 -12.67 17.54 -13.54
N THR A 108 -13.87 16.96 -13.49
CA THR A 108 -14.95 17.44 -12.63
C THR A 108 -14.91 16.65 -11.34
N VAL A 109 -14.65 17.31 -10.22
CA VAL A 109 -14.53 16.68 -8.89
C VAL A 109 -15.61 17.27 -7.97
N PRO A 110 -16.74 16.56 -7.77
CA PRO A 110 -17.76 16.95 -6.78
C PRO A 110 -17.23 16.89 -5.34
N PRO A 111 -17.89 17.56 -4.37
CA PRO A 111 -17.56 17.41 -2.96
C PRO A 111 -17.57 15.93 -2.51
N GLY A 112 -16.57 15.52 -1.73
CA GLY A 112 -16.41 14.11 -1.30
C GLY A 112 -15.88 13.16 -2.37
N SER A 113 -15.39 13.68 -3.50
CA SER A 113 -14.74 12.92 -4.58
C SER A 113 -13.28 13.35 -4.74
N SER A 114 -12.43 12.52 -5.35
CA SER A 114 -11.05 12.88 -5.72
C SER A 114 -10.69 12.37 -7.11
N ALA A 115 -9.73 13.07 -7.74
CA ALA A 115 -9.04 12.59 -8.92
C ALA A 115 -7.57 13.03 -8.81
N SER A 116 -6.65 12.07 -8.83
CA SER A 116 -5.20 12.30 -8.69
C SER A 116 -4.42 11.39 -9.65
N MET A 117 -3.11 11.58 -9.71
CA MET A 117 -2.17 10.77 -10.49
C MET A 117 -1.14 10.18 -9.54
N ASP A 118 -0.91 8.86 -9.59
CA ASP A 118 0.34 8.27 -9.14
C ASP A 118 1.28 8.14 -10.36
N VAL A 119 2.59 8.33 -10.18
CA VAL A 119 3.60 8.19 -11.25
C VAL A 119 4.72 7.26 -10.80
N ARG A 120 5.22 6.41 -11.69
CA ARG A 120 6.43 5.59 -11.49
C ARG A 120 7.41 5.72 -12.64
N GLY A 121 8.67 5.37 -12.38
CA GLY A 121 9.75 5.34 -13.37
C GLY A 121 10.29 3.93 -13.58
N ARG A 122 10.76 3.64 -14.80
CA ARG A 122 11.48 2.38 -15.09
C ARG A 122 12.89 2.46 -14.48
N THR A 123 13.32 1.40 -13.80
CA THR A 123 14.67 1.33 -13.23
C THR A 123 15.67 0.85 -14.29
N ALA A 124 16.96 1.08 -14.05
CA ALA A 124 18.04 0.58 -14.93
C ALA A 124 18.12 -0.95 -15.01
N THR A 125 17.50 -1.68 -14.07
CA THR A 125 17.44 -3.15 -14.06
C THR A 125 16.26 -3.70 -14.86
N GLY A 126 15.38 -2.84 -15.36
CA GLY A 126 14.14 -3.21 -16.04
C GLY A 126 12.95 -3.44 -15.09
N GLY A 127 13.09 -3.14 -13.79
CA GLY A 127 11.96 -3.08 -12.87
C GLY A 127 11.23 -1.73 -12.94
N TRP A 128 10.25 -1.55 -12.05
CA TRP A 128 9.63 -0.25 -11.80
C TRP A 128 10.03 0.27 -10.42
N THR A 129 10.14 1.59 -10.28
CA THR A 129 9.98 2.21 -8.96
C THR A 129 8.58 1.95 -8.45
N GLU A 130 8.38 2.14 -7.15
CA GLU A 130 7.03 2.29 -6.60
C GLU A 130 6.23 3.38 -7.31
N TRP A 131 4.91 3.24 -7.28
CA TRP A 131 3.98 4.33 -7.58
C TRP A 131 4.16 5.45 -6.55
N ILE A 132 4.44 6.66 -7.03
CA ILE A 132 4.56 7.87 -6.21
C ILE A 132 3.33 8.76 -6.46
N PRO A 133 2.45 8.98 -5.46
CA PRO A 133 1.35 9.93 -5.61
C PRO A 133 1.88 11.34 -5.91
N SER A 134 1.30 12.01 -6.90
CA SER A 134 1.52 13.44 -7.11
C SER A 134 1.06 14.23 -5.88
N SER A 135 1.85 15.23 -5.50
CA SER A 135 1.48 16.26 -4.53
C SER A 135 0.27 17.08 -4.99
N ASP A 136 -0.31 17.88 -4.08
CA ASP A 136 -1.41 18.83 -4.39
C ASP A 136 -1.09 19.80 -5.54
N ALA A 137 0.20 20.03 -5.82
CA ALA A 137 0.69 20.81 -6.95
C ALA A 137 0.76 20.04 -8.28
N GLY A 138 0.34 18.76 -8.31
CA GLY A 138 0.39 17.88 -9.47
C GLY A 138 1.74 17.19 -9.71
N VAL A 139 2.76 17.44 -8.87
CA VAL A 139 4.13 16.93 -9.10
C VAL A 139 4.41 15.67 -8.29
N ALA A 140 4.90 14.62 -8.97
CA ALA A 140 5.47 13.42 -8.37
C ALA A 140 7.00 13.43 -8.54
N GLU A 141 7.73 13.36 -7.42
CA GLU A 141 9.20 13.26 -7.39
C GLU A 141 9.62 11.79 -7.42
N LEU A 142 10.39 11.38 -8.42
CA LEU A 142 10.82 10.00 -8.61
C LEU A 142 12.13 9.73 -7.84
N PRO A 143 12.25 8.58 -7.14
CA PRO A 143 13.42 8.28 -6.30
C PRO A 143 14.70 8.07 -7.11
N THR A 144 14.56 7.68 -8.38
CA THR A 144 15.67 7.48 -9.31
C THR A 144 15.38 8.18 -10.61
N ARG A 145 16.42 8.73 -11.25
CA ARG A 145 16.31 9.26 -12.61
C ARG A 145 15.94 8.15 -13.60
N THR A 146 14.98 8.42 -14.47
CA THR A 146 14.50 7.46 -15.47
C THR A 146 14.29 8.10 -16.84
N SER A 147 14.27 7.27 -17.89
CA SER A 147 13.90 7.65 -19.26
C SER A 147 12.56 7.07 -19.71
N GLU A 148 11.85 6.33 -18.87
CA GLU A 148 10.53 5.77 -19.16
C GLU A 148 9.67 5.92 -17.92
N VAL A 149 8.50 6.55 -18.07
CA VAL A 149 7.58 6.87 -16.96
C VAL A 149 6.18 6.36 -17.26
N GLN A 150 5.42 6.07 -16.20
CA GLN A 150 4.04 5.65 -16.33
C GLN A 150 3.18 6.35 -15.28
N GLY A 151 2.00 6.82 -15.70
CA GLY A 151 1.00 7.38 -14.81
C GLY A 151 -0.12 6.38 -14.50
N ARG A 152 -0.73 6.49 -13.33
CA ARG A 152 -1.96 5.80 -12.94
C ARG A 152 -2.93 6.81 -12.35
N LEU A 153 -4.07 7.02 -13.01
CA LEU A 153 -5.13 7.83 -12.44
C LEU A 153 -5.74 7.09 -11.25
N VAL A 154 -5.96 7.82 -10.15
CA VAL A 154 -6.73 7.37 -8.99
C VAL A 154 -8.01 8.21 -8.95
N VAL A 155 -9.16 7.55 -8.92
CA VAL A 155 -10.47 8.20 -8.94
C VAL A 155 -11.28 7.71 -7.74
N THR A 156 -11.95 8.63 -7.04
CA THR A 156 -12.90 8.30 -5.96
C THR A 156 -14.18 9.13 -6.06
N GLY A 157 -15.27 8.60 -5.50
CA GLY A 157 -16.58 9.25 -5.54
C GLY A 157 -17.12 9.48 -6.96
N ASP A 158 -17.84 10.57 -7.17
CA ASP A 158 -18.47 10.92 -8.44
C ASP A 158 -17.54 11.69 -9.40
N ALA A 159 -16.23 11.64 -9.17
CA ALA A 159 -15.24 12.31 -10.00
C ALA A 159 -15.27 11.80 -11.45
N THR A 160 -15.04 12.72 -12.39
CA THR A 160 -15.05 12.46 -13.84
C THR A 160 -13.82 13.08 -14.47
N VAL A 161 -12.89 12.28 -14.99
CA VAL A 161 -11.68 12.75 -15.68
C VAL A 161 -11.87 12.64 -17.20
N ARG A 162 -11.61 13.71 -17.95
CA ARG A 162 -11.76 13.78 -19.42
C ARG A 162 -10.42 13.88 -20.16
N GLY A 163 -9.36 14.25 -19.45
CA GLY A 163 -8.02 14.32 -19.98
C GLY A 163 -6.98 14.34 -18.87
N ALA A 164 -5.80 13.81 -19.15
CA ALA A 164 -4.62 13.97 -18.33
C ALA A 164 -3.46 14.40 -19.22
N THR A 165 -2.79 15.48 -18.86
CA THR A 165 -1.56 15.94 -19.51
C THR A 165 -0.44 15.79 -18.51
N LEU A 166 0.62 15.09 -18.89
CA LEU A 166 1.82 14.94 -18.07
C LEU A 166 2.97 15.72 -18.71
N ARG A 167 3.93 16.12 -17.87
CA ARG A 167 5.15 16.81 -18.29
C ARG A 167 6.33 16.34 -17.44
N ALA A 168 7.33 15.78 -18.11
CA ALA A 168 8.58 15.35 -17.52
C ALA A 168 9.62 16.48 -17.59
N GLU A 169 10.13 16.90 -16.44
CA GLU A 169 11.16 17.94 -16.33
C GLU A 169 12.55 17.35 -16.63
N PRO A 170 13.40 17.99 -17.45
CA PRO A 170 14.75 17.50 -17.74
C PRO A 170 15.64 17.50 -16.49
N SER A 171 16.10 16.33 -16.07
CA SER A 171 16.96 16.20 -14.88
C SER A 171 18.44 16.25 -15.30
N THR A 172 19.15 17.33 -14.97
CA THR A 172 20.59 17.47 -15.22
C THR A 172 21.42 17.00 -14.02
N GLY A 173 22.31 16.02 -14.21
CA GLY A 173 23.15 15.43 -13.16
C GLY A 173 23.81 14.12 -13.62
N GLY A 174 24.43 13.35 -12.72
CA GLY A 174 24.95 12.02 -13.05
C GLY A 174 23.83 10.98 -13.25
N VAL A 175 24.14 9.89 -13.96
CA VAL A 175 23.45 8.61 -13.71
C VAL A 175 23.96 8.05 -12.39
N GLU A 176 23.06 7.59 -11.53
CA GLU A 176 23.48 6.87 -10.31
C GLU A 176 24.17 5.56 -10.70
N GLY A 177 25.25 5.24 -9.99
CA GLY A 177 25.97 3.99 -10.21
C GLY A 177 25.16 2.81 -9.68
N LEU A 178 25.11 1.72 -10.45
CA LEU A 178 24.48 0.48 -10.02
C LEU A 178 25.37 -0.22 -8.99
N THR A 179 25.25 0.16 -7.72
CA THR A 179 25.70 -0.68 -6.60
C THR A 179 24.70 -1.80 -6.40
N GLU A 180 25.18 -3.04 -6.33
CA GLU A 180 24.31 -4.19 -6.09
C GLU A 180 23.65 -4.10 -4.72
N GLN A 181 22.32 -4.10 -4.70
CA GLN A 181 21.49 -3.98 -3.50
C GLN A 181 20.57 -5.20 -3.42
N ALA A 182 20.67 -5.94 -2.31
CA ALA A 182 19.69 -6.97 -1.99
C ALA A 182 18.32 -6.34 -1.71
N PRO A 183 17.20 -7.02 -2.07
CA PRO A 183 15.87 -6.61 -1.63
C PRO A 183 15.81 -6.38 -0.12
N LEU A 184 15.04 -5.38 0.30
CA LEU A 184 14.69 -5.20 1.71
C LEU A 184 13.94 -6.43 2.21
N SER A 185 14.22 -6.83 3.45
CA SER A 185 13.73 -8.06 4.07
C SER A 185 13.24 -7.75 5.49
N TYR A 186 11.97 -8.04 5.78
CA TYR A 186 11.39 -7.83 7.12
C TYR A 186 10.61 -9.05 7.63
N ASN A 187 10.64 -9.26 8.95
CA ASN A 187 9.78 -10.24 9.60
C ASN A 187 8.47 -9.58 10.00
N VAL A 188 7.36 -10.06 9.46
CA VAL A 188 6.02 -9.49 9.68
C VAL A 188 5.01 -10.59 10.00
N PHE A 189 3.94 -10.22 10.69
CA PHE A 189 2.82 -11.13 10.90
C PHE A 189 2.00 -11.22 9.61
N ALA A 190 1.83 -12.43 9.09
CA ALA A 190 1.00 -12.75 7.95
C ALA A 190 -0.34 -13.33 8.39
N THR A 191 -1.41 -12.82 7.79
CA THR A 191 -2.76 -13.37 7.89
C THR A 191 -3.20 -14.01 6.58
N ARG A 192 -4.22 -14.87 6.64
CA ARG A 192 -4.92 -15.35 5.44
C ARG A 192 -5.90 -14.28 4.97
N GLU A 193 -5.82 -13.91 3.69
CA GLU A 193 -6.76 -13.02 3.01
C GLU A 193 -8.19 -13.59 3.05
N GLY A 194 -8.37 -14.76 2.42
CA GLY A 194 -9.59 -15.55 2.53
C GLY A 194 -10.87 -14.97 1.91
N LEU A 195 -10.77 -13.86 1.17
CA LEU A 195 -11.91 -13.17 0.53
C LEU A 195 -12.29 -13.76 -0.85
N VAL A 196 -12.39 -15.08 -0.98
CA VAL A 196 -12.82 -15.74 -2.23
C VAL A 196 -14.17 -15.19 -2.71
N GLY A 197 -14.25 -14.82 -3.99
CA GLY A 197 -15.37 -14.10 -4.61
C GLY A 197 -15.35 -12.58 -4.43
N GLY A 198 -14.40 -12.03 -3.66
CA GLY A 198 -14.07 -10.61 -3.61
C GLY A 198 -13.29 -10.16 -4.83
N THR A 199 -13.05 -8.84 -4.93
CA THR A 199 -12.25 -8.23 -5.99
C THR A 199 -11.10 -7.47 -5.36
N THR A 200 -9.88 -7.78 -5.78
CA THR A 200 -8.66 -7.13 -5.32
C THR A 200 -8.55 -5.70 -5.87
N ALA A 201 -7.67 -4.88 -5.29
CA ALA A 201 -7.43 -3.52 -5.75
C ALA A 201 -6.94 -3.40 -7.20
N ASN A 202 -6.30 -4.43 -7.79
CA ASN A 202 -5.99 -4.48 -9.23
C ASN A 202 -7.11 -5.08 -10.10
N GLY A 203 -8.29 -5.32 -9.53
CA GLY A 203 -9.48 -5.78 -10.25
C GLY A 203 -9.57 -7.28 -10.49
N HIS A 204 -8.61 -8.08 -10.01
CA HIS A 204 -8.73 -9.54 -10.04
C HIS A 204 -9.85 -10.03 -9.12
N VAL A 205 -10.62 -11.03 -9.56
CA VAL A 205 -11.69 -11.63 -8.75
C VAL A 205 -11.13 -12.88 -8.09
N ILE A 206 -11.02 -12.86 -6.76
CA ILE A 206 -10.33 -13.88 -5.97
C ILE A 206 -11.03 -15.23 -6.15
N THR A 207 -10.28 -16.24 -6.57
CA THR A 207 -10.74 -17.63 -6.70
C THR A 207 -10.10 -18.53 -5.65
N GLU A 208 -10.60 -19.76 -5.51
CA GLU A 208 -10.04 -20.72 -4.58
C GLU A 208 -8.58 -21.06 -4.95
N ARG A 209 -7.68 -20.98 -3.97
CA ARG A 209 -6.24 -21.28 -4.12
C ARG A 209 -5.46 -20.32 -5.03
N ASP A 210 -5.92 -19.09 -5.18
CA ASP A 210 -5.11 -18.04 -5.81
C ASP A 210 -3.78 -17.81 -5.07
N HIS A 211 -2.74 -17.50 -5.83
CA HIS A 211 -1.37 -17.32 -5.32
C HIS A 211 -0.93 -15.85 -5.44
N PHE A 212 -1.38 -15.00 -4.52
CA PHE A 212 -1.03 -13.58 -4.43
C PHE A 212 -0.83 -13.12 -2.98
N VAL A 213 -0.40 -11.87 -2.81
CA VAL A 213 -0.40 -11.18 -1.51
C VAL A 213 -1.09 -9.82 -1.58
N ALA A 214 -1.59 -9.35 -0.44
CA ALA A 214 -1.93 -7.94 -0.23
C ALA A 214 -0.81 -7.26 0.58
N LEU A 215 -0.46 -6.03 0.20
CA LEU A 215 0.44 -5.18 0.99
C LEU A 215 -0.25 -3.86 1.38
N PRO A 216 0.02 -3.30 2.57
CA PRO A 216 -0.78 -2.19 3.11
C PRO A 216 -0.49 -0.82 2.49
N SER A 217 -0.07 -0.78 1.22
CA SER A 217 0.18 0.42 0.44
C SER A 217 -0.14 0.25 -1.05
N ARG A 218 -0.84 1.23 -1.64
CA ARG A 218 -1.05 1.31 -3.10
C ARG A 218 0.25 1.46 -3.91
N ARG A 219 1.36 1.79 -3.25
CA ARG A 219 2.67 2.09 -3.86
C ARG A 219 3.32 0.90 -4.56
N ALA A 220 3.06 -0.31 -4.06
CA ALA A 220 3.57 -1.58 -4.59
C ALA A 220 2.45 -2.48 -5.16
N LEU A 221 1.34 -1.89 -5.64
CA LEU A 221 0.25 -2.62 -6.27
C LEU A 221 0.53 -2.86 -7.76
N SER A 222 0.57 -4.13 -8.19
CA SER A 222 0.76 -4.50 -9.59
C SER A 222 -0.53 -4.30 -10.38
N PRO A 223 -0.50 -3.59 -11.53
CA PRO A 223 -1.53 -3.63 -12.56
C PRO A 223 -1.98 -5.04 -12.90
N ARG A 224 -3.22 -5.22 -13.38
CA ARG A 224 -3.74 -6.54 -13.73
C ARG A 224 -2.85 -7.25 -14.76
N ASP A 225 -2.67 -8.56 -14.56
CA ASP A 225 -1.90 -9.45 -15.45
C ASP A 225 -0.39 -9.11 -15.59
N THR A 226 0.12 -8.19 -14.75
CA THR A 226 1.55 -7.85 -14.61
C THR A 226 2.17 -8.42 -13.33
N SER A 227 3.50 -8.44 -13.27
CA SER A 227 4.30 -8.93 -12.15
C SER A 227 5.10 -7.84 -11.42
N ASP A 228 4.88 -6.57 -11.79
CA ASP A 228 5.72 -5.39 -11.50
C ASP A 228 6.20 -5.26 -10.05
N TYR A 229 5.36 -5.69 -9.11
CA TYR A 229 5.71 -5.88 -7.71
C TYR A 229 5.38 -7.31 -7.29
N SER A 230 6.41 -8.01 -6.84
CA SER A 230 6.34 -9.36 -6.29
C SER A 230 7.18 -9.46 -5.02
N VAL A 231 6.83 -10.40 -4.15
CA VAL A 231 7.54 -10.68 -2.90
C VAL A 231 8.04 -12.12 -2.88
N ARG A 232 9.10 -12.38 -2.12
CA ARG A 232 9.40 -13.72 -1.61
C ARG A 232 8.97 -13.80 -0.15
N VAL A 233 8.06 -14.71 0.17
CA VAL A 233 7.61 -14.98 1.54
C VAL A 233 8.22 -16.31 1.99
N CYS A 234 8.84 -16.37 3.17
CA CYS A 234 9.38 -17.59 3.77
C CYS A 234 8.76 -17.82 5.15
N ALA A 235 8.18 -19.00 5.35
CA ALA A 235 7.55 -19.40 6.60
C ALA A 235 8.54 -20.09 7.57
N PRO A 236 8.26 -20.14 8.89
CA PRO A 236 9.17 -20.71 9.89
C PRO A 236 9.47 -22.20 9.75
N ASN A 237 8.70 -22.92 8.91
CA ASN A 237 8.95 -24.31 8.53
C ASN A 237 9.99 -24.47 7.41
N GLY A 238 10.52 -23.37 6.88
CA GLY A 238 11.49 -23.35 5.78
C GLY A 238 10.89 -23.40 4.37
N GLN A 239 9.56 -23.42 4.22
CA GLN A 239 8.90 -23.29 2.92
C GLN A 239 8.87 -21.83 2.48
N CYS A 240 9.21 -21.56 1.21
CA CYS A 240 9.14 -20.23 0.61
C CYS A 240 8.25 -20.19 -0.64
N ALA A 241 7.65 -19.03 -0.89
CA ALA A 241 6.78 -18.75 -2.02
C ALA A 241 7.15 -17.40 -2.65
N PHE A 242 7.27 -17.34 -3.97
CA PHE A 242 7.24 -16.08 -4.71
C PHE A 242 5.81 -15.81 -5.18
N ALA A 243 5.30 -14.59 -4.94
CA ALA A 243 3.93 -14.21 -5.27
C ALA A 243 3.83 -12.73 -5.67
N PRO A 244 2.96 -12.39 -6.64
CA PRO A 244 2.67 -11.00 -7.02
C PRO A 244 1.80 -10.29 -5.97
N VAL A 245 1.91 -8.96 -5.93
CA VAL A 245 1.08 -8.09 -5.09
C VAL A 245 -0.15 -7.65 -5.90
N TRP A 246 -1.32 -8.22 -5.60
CA TRP A 246 -2.57 -7.93 -6.32
C TRP A 246 -3.55 -7.05 -5.54
N ASP A 247 -3.38 -6.91 -4.22
CA ASP A 247 -4.33 -6.20 -3.37
C ASP A 247 -3.66 -5.26 -2.35
N VAL A 248 -4.47 -4.42 -1.71
CA VAL A 248 -4.03 -3.37 -0.78
C VAL A 248 -4.68 -3.53 0.59
N GLY A 249 -3.87 -3.97 1.54
CA GLY A 249 -4.22 -4.40 2.90
C GLY A 249 -3.06 -5.23 3.47
N PRO A 250 -3.03 -5.63 4.75
CA PRO A 250 -4.06 -5.51 5.78
C PRO A 250 -4.12 -4.14 6.44
N TRP A 251 -5.31 -3.78 6.97
CA TRP A 251 -5.58 -2.62 7.85
C TRP A 251 -5.30 -1.21 7.30
N ASN A 252 -4.31 -1.03 6.43
CA ASN A 252 -3.90 0.26 5.87
C ASN A 252 -3.73 0.17 4.34
N THR A 253 -3.65 1.33 3.68
CA THR A 253 -3.49 1.48 2.22
C THR A 253 -2.42 2.51 1.84
N ARG A 254 -1.72 3.06 2.84
CA ARG A 254 -0.66 4.07 2.75
C ARG A 254 0.52 3.77 3.68
N ASP A 255 0.67 2.51 4.09
CA ASP A 255 1.66 2.02 5.04
C ASP A 255 2.71 1.13 4.34
N ASP A 256 3.54 1.75 3.53
CA ASP A 256 4.73 1.17 2.89
C ASP A 256 5.87 1.02 3.90
N TYR A 257 5.64 0.28 4.99
CA TYR A 257 6.54 0.18 6.15
C TYR A 257 7.95 -0.33 5.84
N TRP A 258 8.18 -0.94 4.67
CA TRP A 258 9.52 -1.30 4.20
C TRP A 258 10.36 -0.06 3.86
N ASN A 259 9.76 1.09 3.57
CA ASN A 259 10.46 2.33 3.28
C ASN A 259 10.97 3.04 4.55
N SER A 260 12.09 3.75 4.40
CA SER A 260 12.66 4.58 5.45
C SER A 260 11.74 5.76 5.83
N ALA A 261 11.91 6.35 7.01
CA ALA A 261 11.06 7.45 7.51
C ALA A 261 10.91 8.63 6.54
N ASP A 262 11.96 8.97 5.78
CA ASP A 262 11.92 10.06 4.80
C ASP A 262 11.04 9.72 3.59
N GLN A 263 10.99 8.43 3.22
CA GLN A 263 10.33 7.90 2.01
C GLN A 263 8.94 7.33 2.25
N ARG A 264 8.65 6.78 3.44
CA ARG A 264 7.36 6.16 3.82
C ARG A 264 6.21 7.15 3.65
N GLN A 265 5.06 6.72 3.17
CA GLN A 265 3.93 7.59 2.83
C GLN A 265 3.24 8.15 4.09
N GLU A 266 2.91 7.29 5.05
CA GLU A 266 2.38 7.67 6.38
C GLU A 266 3.18 6.99 7.52
N TRP A 267 2.91 7.38 8.77
CA TRP A 267 3.52 6.74 9.96
C TRP A 267 5.07 6.81 10.00
N LYS A 268 5.62 7.94 9.53
CA LYS A 268 7.07 8.21 9.39
C LYS A 268 7.87 8.12 10.69
N ASP A 269 7.21 8.22 11.83
CA ASP A 269 7.78 8.11 13.17
C ASP A 269 7.95 6.65 13.65
N LEU A 270 7.29 5.69 13.00
CA LEU A 270 7.50 4.26 13.27
C LEU A 270 8.82 3.77 12.62
N PRO A 271 9.56 2.85 13.27
CA PRO A 271 10.74 2.25 12.68
C PRO A 271 10.45 1.58 11.34
N GLN A 272 11.42 1.65 10.42
CA GLN A 272 11.40 0.90 9.17
C GLN A 272 11.27 -0.60 9.45
N GLY A 273 10.43 -1.30 8.69
CA GLY A 273 10.10 -2.71 8.89
C GLY A 273 9.01 -2.98 9.93
N VAL A 274 8.42 -1.94 10.54
CA VAL A 274 7.30 -2.09 11.50
C VAL A 274 5.99 -1.64 10.84
N PRO A 275 5.08 -2.57 10.48
CA PRO A 275 3.73 -2.24 10.04
C PRO A 275 2.99 -1.43 11.10
N GLN A 276 2.22 -0.43 10.71
CA GLN A 276 1.47 0.40 11.65
C GLN A 276 0.42 -0.42 12.41
N ALA A 277 -0.24 -1.38 11.76
CA ALA A 277 -1.20 -2.25 12.41
C ALA A 277 -0.55 -3.14 13.50
N GLN A 278 0.73 -3.51 13.32
CA GLN A 278 1.51 -4.19 14.36
C GLN A 278 1.70 -3.29 15.59
N ALA A 279 2.11 -2.03 15.39
CA ALA A 279 2.30 -1.07 16.48
C ALA A 279 0.95 -0.69 17.16
N ALA A 280 -0.13 -0.58 16.38
CA ALA A 280 -1.47 -0.33 16.90
C ALA A 280 -1.95 -1.48 17.79
N TYR A 281 -1.86 -2.73 17.30
CA TYR A 281 -2.28 -3.92 18.03
C TYR A 281 -1.45 -4.20 19.30
N ARG A 282 -0.13 -4.03 19.23
CA ARG A 282 0.79 -4.41 20.34
C ARG A 282 1.00 -3.30 21.36
N ASP A 283 1.17 -2.07 20.88
CA ASP A 283 1.69 -0.95 21.68
C ASP A 283 0.66 0.17 21.86
N GLY A 284 -0.54 0.02 21.28
CA GLY A 284 -1.59 1.03 21.34
C GLY A 284 -1.30 2.27 20.49
N TYR A 285 -0.37 2.18 19.52
CA TYR A 285 -0.06 3.26 18.58
C TYR A 285 -1.33 3.73 17.84
N ASN A 286 -1.44 5.03 17.53
CA ASN A 286 -2.66 5.64 17.01
C ASN A 286 -3.93 5.30 17.84
N GLY A 287 -3.79 5.17 19.16
CA GLY A 287 -4.89 4.75 20.05
C GLY A 287 -5.36 3.29 19.87
N GLY A 288 -4.52 2.45 19.26
CA GLY A 288 -4.83 1.09 18.85
C GLY A 288 -5.62 0.99 17.54
N ASN A 289 -5.69 2.09 16.77
CA ASN A 289 -6.47 2.16 15.53
C ASN A 289 -5.60 2.07 14.28
N ASP A 290 -6.15 1.48 13.22
CA ASP A 290 -5.62 1.61 11.86
C ASP A 290 -5.88 3.01 11.27
N GLN A 291 -5.46 3.24 10.01
CA GLN A 291 -5.72 4.49 9.29
C GLN A 291 -7.22 4.83 9.14
N PHE A 292 -8.10 3.82 9.27
CA PHE A 292 -9.56 3.97 9.15
C PHE A 292 -10.24 4.26 10.50
N GLY A 293 -9.47 4.48 11.57
CA GLY A 293 -10.02 4.68 12.92
C GLY A 293 -10.71 3.42 13.47
N ARG A 294 -10.44 2.23 12.93
CA ARG A 294 -10.92 0.94 13.44
C ARG A 294 -9.86 0.35 14.35
N LYS A 295 -10.25 -0.33 15.43
CA LYS A 295 -9.29 -1.10 16.25
C LYS A 295 -8.63 -2.18 15.39
N ALA A 296 -7.31 -2.17 15.31
CA ALA A 296 -6.57 -3.26 14.66
C ALA A 296 -6.82 -4.55 15.45
N ALA A 297 -7.43 -5.56 14.83
CA ALA A 297 -7.80 -6.80 15.52
C ALA A 297 -6.68 -7.85 15.55
N ASN A 298 -5.63 -7.63 14.76
CA ASN A 298 -4.42 -8.43 14.71
C ASN A 298 -3.23 -7.55 14.25
N PRO A 299 -1.96 -7.99 14.41
CA PRO A 299 -0.79 -7.19 14.07
C PRO A 299 -0.30 -7.40 12.62
N ALA A 300 -1.18 -7.73 11.68
CA ALA A 300 -0.78 -8.14 10.34
C ALA A 300 -0.10 -7.02 9.54
N GLY A 301 0.92 -7.39 8.76
CA GLY A 301 1.62 -6.53 7.80
C GLY A 301 1.58 -7.02 6.37
N ILE A 302 0.98 -8.18 6.13
CA ILE A 302 0.78 -8.81 4.82
C ILE A 302 -0.40 -9.77 4.92
N ASP A 303 -1.28 -9.81 3.92
CA ASP A 303 -2.26 -10.86 3.75
C ASP A 303 -1.84 -11.80 2.61
N LEU A 304 -2.10 -13.09 2.79
CA LEU A 304 -1.71 -14.14 1.86
C LEU A 304 -2.96 -14.78 1.24
N GLY A 305 -2.99 -14.87 -0.09
CA GLY A 305 -3.99 -15.64 -0.83
C GLY A 305 -3.95 -17.13 -0.45
N ASP A 306 -5.09 -17.82 -0.62
CA ASP A 306 -5.30 -19.18 -0.12
C ASP A 306 -4.25 -20.19 -0.61
N GLY A 307 -3.76 -20.03 -1.85
CA GLY A 307 -2.69 -20.88 -2.41
C GLY A 307 -1.34 -20.61 -1.76
N VAL A 308 -0.98 -19.33 -1.55
CA VAL A 308 0.26 -18.97 -0.83
C VAL A 308 0.22 -19.49 0.60
N PHE A 309 -0.89 -19.26 1.30
CA PHE A 309 -1.03 -19.59 2.72
C PHE A 309 -1.02 -21.11 2.96
N TRP A 310 -1.89 -21.88 2.29
CA TRP A 310 -2.05 -23.31 2.59
C TRP A 310 -1.12 -24.22 1.80
N ASP A 311 -0.92 -23.96 0.50
CA ASP A 311 -0.29 -24.91 -0.41
C ASP A 311 1.21 -24.63 -0.56
N ALA A 312 1.59 -23.37 -0.75
CA ALA A 312 2.98 -22.96 -0.92
C ALA A 312 3.77 -22.95 0.40
N LEU A 313 3.24 -22.27 1.43
CA LEU A 313 3.90 -22.10 2.74
C LEU A 313 3.50 -23.17 3.77
N GLY A 314 2.48 -23.96 3.49
CA GLY A 314 2.04 -25.04 4.39
C GLY A 314 1.40 -24.56 5.70
N LEU A 315 1.06 -23.28 5.83
CA LEU A 315 0.53 -22.70 7.07
C LEU A 315 -0.80 -23.33 7.47
N LYS A 316 -1.08 -23.30 8.78
CA LYS A 316 -2.30 -23.82 9.40
C LYS A 316 -3.01 -22.79 10.29
N ASP A 317 -2.29 -21.73 10.65
CA ASP A 317 -2.75 -20.54 11.36
C ASP A 317 -1.80 -19.39 10.96
N ASN A 318 -2.20 -18.16 11.27
CA ASN A 318 -1.45 -16.93 11.03
C ASN A 318 -0.08 -17.00 11.71
N SER A 319 0.96 -16.44 11.06
CA SER A 319 2.34 -16.69 11.49
C SER A 319 3.25 -15.49 11.28
N GLN A 320 4.42 -15.50 11.93
CA GLN A 320 5.52 -14.62 11.53
C GLN A 320 6.17 -15.21 10.28
N VAL A 321 6.35 -14.40 9.25
CA VAL A 321 7.03 -14.77 8.01
C VAL A 321 8.11 -13.75 7.69
N GLN A 322 9.18 -14.20 7.04
CA GLN A 322 10.14 -13.30 6.41
C GLN A 322 9.61 -12.93 5.02
N VAL A 323 9.63 -11.63 4.68
CA VAL A 323 9.19 -11.12 3.38
C VAL A 323 10.28 -10.27 2.77
N ASP A 324 10.66 -10.61 1.54
CA ASP A 324 11.60 -9.86 0.70
C ASP A 324 10.83 -9.09 -0.39
N TYR A 325 11.03 -7.77 -0.47
CA TYR A 325 10.29 -6.85 -1.35
C TYR A 325 11.07 -6.63 -2.65
N LEU A 326 10.85 -7.44 -3.68
CA LEU A 326 11.84 -7.67 -4.74
C LEU A 326 12.19 -6.43 -5.56
N TRP A 327 11.25 -5.51 -5.77
CA TRP A 327 11.45 -4.24 -6.47
C TRP A 327 12.40 -3.27 -5.75
N THR A 328 12.68 -3.50 -4.47
CA THR A 328 13.63 -2.69 -3.67
C THR A 328 15.09 -3.15 -3.82
N GLY A 329 15.32 -4.28 -4.51
CA GLY A 329 16.65 -4.76 -4.87
C GLY A 329 17.07 -4.32 -6.28
N SER A 330 18.34 -4.55 -6.61
CA SER A 330 18.92 -4.22 -7.93
C SER A 330 19.17 -5.44 -8.82
N VAL A 331 18.67 -6.62 -8.46
CA VAL A 331 18.75 -7.82 -9.31
C VAL A 331 17.68 -7.71 -10.39
N ARG A 332 18.00 -8.14 -11.63
CA ARG A 332 16.99 -8.23 -12.70
C ARG A 332 15.92 -9.23 -12.29
N LEU A 333 14.66 -8.83 -12.38
CA LEU A 333 13.53 -9.74 -12.21
C LEU A 333 13.08 -10.32 -13.56
N SER A 334 12.38 -11.44 -13.54
CA SER A 334 11.71 -12.04 -14.70
C SER A 334 10.40 -12.66 -14.27
N LYS A 335 9.35 -12.44 -15.08
CA LYS A 335 8.03 -13.01 -14.82
C LYS A 335 8.03 -14.52 -15.02
N VAL A 336 7.45 -15.24 -14.06
CA VAL A 336 7.12 -16.66 -14.16
C VAL A 336 5.89 -16.82 -15.05
N SER A 337 5.99 -17.72 -16.02
CA SER A 337 4.88 -18.20 -16.83
C SER A 337 4.75 -19.71 -16.63
N ALA A 338 3.72 -20.12 -15.90
CA ALA A 338 3.51 -21.51 -15.47
C ALA A 338 2.02 -21.85 -15.33
N GLU A 339 1.69 -23.15 -15.38
CA GLU A 339 0.35 -23.61 -15.03
C GLU A 339 0.17 -23.59 -13.50
N GLY A 340 -0.23 -22.43 -12.97
CA GLY A 340 -0.48 -22.18 -11.55
C GLY A 340 0.78 -21.84 -10.75
N VAL A 341 1.71 -22.78 -10.60
CA VAL A 341 2.99 -22.56 -9.89
C VAL A 341 4.16 -23.30 -10.53
N ALA A 342 5.34 -22.71 -10.47
CA ALA A 342 6.61 -23.37 -10.80
C ALA A 342 7.33 -23.84 -9.52
N GLN A 343 7.97 -25.01 -9.57
CA GLN A 343 8.71 -25.58 -8.43
C GLN A 343 10.13 -25.00 -8.35
N VAL A 344 10.45 -24.30 -7.26
CA VAL A 344 11.82 -23.85 -6.97
C VAL A 344 12.60 -25.00 -6.36
N ARG A 345 13.76 -25.33 -6.94
CA ARG A 345 14.57 -26.51 -6.57
C ARG A 345 15.90 -26.11 -5.93
N SER A 346 16.44 -27.02 -5.10
CA SER A 346 17.72 -26.87 -4.40
C SER A 346 18.97 -26.89 -5.30
N ALA A 347 18.85 -27.42 -6.52
CA ALA A 347 19.91 -27.55 -7.50
C ALA A 347 19.32 -27.54 -8.93
N PRO A 348 20.13 -27.26 -9.98
CA PRO A 348 19.67 -27.26 -11.38
C PRO A 348 19.50 -28.69 -11.92
N SER A 349 18.50 -29.41 -11.41
CA SER A 349 18.15 -30.78 -11.79
C SER A 349 16.69 -31.10 -11.43
N ASP A 350 15.99 -31.88 -12.26
CA ASP A 350 14.62 -32.34 -11.98
C ASP A 350 14.53 -33.34 -10.81
N ASP A 351 15.65 -33.98 -10.44
CA ASP A 351 15.75 -34.85 -9.27
C ASP A 351 16.01 -34.06 -7.97
N ALA A 352 16.29 -32.75 -8.06
CA ALA A 352 16.59 -31.93 -6.89
C ALA A 352 15.32 -31.63 -6.08
N SER A 353 15.48 -31.57 -4.75
CA SER A 353 14.38 -31.32 -3.81
C SER A 353 13.73 -29.96 -4.08
N VAL A 354 12.39 -29.93 -4.05
CA VAL A 354 11.63 -28.68 -4.06
C VAL A 354 11.85 -27.97 -2.73
N VAL A 355 12.28 -26.70 -2.78
CA VAL A 355 12.55 -25.83 -1.62
C VAL A 355 11.58 -24.64 -1.53
N GLY A 356 10.74 -24.48 -2.55
CA GLY A 356 9.69 -23.47 -2.59
C GLY A 356 8.91 -23.52 -3.89
N VAL A 357 8.04 -22.55 -4.10
CA VAL A 357 7.32 -22.36 -5.36
C VAL A 357 7.37 -20.89 -5.80
N ALA A 358 7.15 -20.66 -7.08
CA ALA A 358 6.85 -19.33 -7.61
C ALA A 358 5.51 -19.36 -8.32
N ALA A 359 4.60 -18.45 -7.97
CA ALA A 359 3.30 -18.34 -8.61
C ALA A 359 3.43 -17.95 -10.08
N ASP A 360 2.47 -18.35 -10.91
CA ASP A 360 2.30 -17.72 -12.21
C ASP A 360 2.17 -16.20 -12.04
N SER A 361 2.79 -15.46 -12.97
CA SER A 361 2.83 -14.01 -12.94
C SER A 361 3.48 -13.38 -11.68
N ALA A 362 4.19 -14.17 -10.87
CA ALA A 362 5.19 -13.62 -9.95
C ALA A 362 6.48 -13.27 -10.70
N ASP A 363 7.11 -12.17 -10.32
CA ASP A 363 8.49 -11.87 -10.67
C ASP A 363 9.44 -12.59 -9.69
N VAL A 364 10.50 -13.19 -10.25
CA VAL A 364 11.61 -13.77 -9.48
C VAL A 364 12.93 -13.10 -9.88
N PRO A 365 13.89 -12.91 -8.96
CA PRO A 365 15.23 -12.47 -9.33
C PRO A 365 15.91 -13.52 -10.22
N VAL A 366 16.65 -13.09 -11.23
CA VAL A 366 17.46 -13.98 -12.08
C VAL A 366 18.91 -13.56 -11.98
N GLU A 367 19.68 -14.30 -11.19
CA GLU A 367 21.13 -14.07 -11.02
C GLU A 367 21.88 -14.48 -12.30
N CYS A 368 21.53 -15.64 -12.87
CA CYS A 368 22.15 -16.17 -14.08
C CYS A 368 21.34 -17.34 -14.67
N VAL A 369 21.61 -17.71 -15.93
CA VAL A 369 21.04 -18.90 -16.60
C VAL A 369 22.15 -19.84 -17.08
N SER A 370 21.96 -21.15 -16.92
CA SER A 370 22.84 -22.17 -17.51
C SER A 370 22.14 -23.51 -17.70
N ALA A 371 22.46 -24.23 -18.77
CA ALA A 371 22.00 -25.61 -19.03
C ALA A 371 20.47 -25.84 -18.89
N GLY A 372 19.64 -24.84 -19.22
CA GLY A 372 18.18 -24.92 -19.10
C GLY A 372 17.62 -24.57 -17.71
N TRP A 373 18.45 -24.08 -16.79
CA TRP A 373 18.08 -23.64 -15.45
C TRP A 373 18.44 -22.18 -15.22
N ALA A 374 17.54 -21.43 -14.58
CA ALA A 374 17.80 -20.13 -14.01
C ALA A 374 18.15 -20.28 -12.53
N ARG A 375 19.20 -19.61 -12.08
CA ARG A 375 19.50 -19.44 -10.66
C ARG A 375 18.81 -18.18 -10.17
N ILE A 376 17.97 -18.31 -9.15
CA ILE A 376 17.11 -17.25 -8.61
C ILE A 376 17.45 -16.91 -7.15
N GLY A 377 18.65 -17.28 -6.71
CA GLY A 377 19.11 -17.18 -5.33
C GLY A 377 20.14 -18.26 -5.00
N GLU A 378 20.78 -18.14 -3.84
CA GLU A 378 21.61 -19.22 -3.31
C GLU A 378 20.78 -20.48 -3.05
N GLY A 379 21.13 -21.58 -3.72
CA GLY A 379 20.40 -22.85 -3.59
C GLY A 379 18.97 -22.81 -4.13
N GLN A 380 18.62 -21.86 -5.00
CA GLN A 380 17.26 -21.71 -5.55
C GLN A 380 17.33 -21.66 -7.08
N PHE A 381 16.68 -22.63 -7.74
CA PHE A 381 16.71 -22.80 -9.19
C PHE A 381 15.30 -23.03 -9.76
N LEU A 382 15.03 -22.44 -10.93
CA LEU A 382 13.85 -22.69 -11.75
C LEU A 382 14.27 -23.22 -13.12
N THR A 383 13.39 -23.96 -13.79
CA THR A 383 13.59 -24.29 -15.20
C THR A 383 13.50 -23.01 -16.04
N ALA A 384 14.47 -22.75 -16.90
CA ALA A 384 14.52 -21.52 -17.69
C ALA A 384 13.32 -21.39 -18.66
N SER A 385 12.64 -22.50 -18.97
CA SER A 385 11.43 -22.51 -19.81
C SER A 385 10.21 -21.83 -19.17
N VAL A 386 10.16 -21.68 -17.83
CA VAL A 386 9.07 -20.93 -17.16
C VAL A 386 9.40 -19.44 -16.99
N LEU A 387 10.55 -18.98 -17.50
CA LEU A 387 11.02 -17.60 -17.43
C LEU A 387 11.32 -17.09 -18.85
N PRO A 388 10.30 -16.75 -19.65
CA PRO A 388 10.49 -16.41 -21.07
C PRO A 388 11.40 -15.20 -21.30
N GLU A 389 11.54 -14.31 -20.31
CA GLU A 389 12.35 -13.09 -20.37
C GLU A 389 13.75 -13.24 -19.74
N ALA A 390 14.05 -14.40 -19.15
CA ALA A 390 15.37 -14.68 -18.55
C ALA A 390 16.50 -14.89 -19.57
N THR A 391 16.23 -14.85 -20.88
CA THR A 391 17.25 -15.00 -21.94
C THR A 391 18.30 -13.90 -21.94
N ASP A 392 17.98 -12.74 -21.36
CA ASP A 392 18.88 -11.58 -21.25
C ASP A 392 19.77 -11.62 -19.99
N ALA A 393 19.58 -12.62 -19.12
CA ALA A 393 20.40 -12.80 -17.93
C ALA A 393 21.80 -13.33 -18.30
N PRO A 394 22.85 -13.03 -17.49
CA PRO A 394 24.19 -13.53 -17.75
C PRO A 394 24.24 -15.06 -17.65
N SER A 395 25.16 -15.69 -18.38
CA SER A 395 25.44 -17.12 -18.22
C SER A 395 26.02 -17.40 -16.84
N CYS A 396 25.53 -18.42 -16.13
CA CYS A 396 26.13 -18.80 -14.85
C CYS A 396 27.60 -19.17 -15.06
N ALA A 397 28.50 -18.57 -14.27
CA ALA A 397 29.91 -18.92 -14.29
C ALA A 397 30.06 -20.42 -13.97
N ALA A 398 30.86 -21.13 -14.77
CA ALA A 398 31.20 -22.51 -14.46
C ALA A 398 31.91 -22.55 -13.09
N ALA A 399 31.51 -23.50 -12.23
CA ALA A 399 32.15 -23.74 -10.94
C ALA A 399 33.58 -24.28 -11.15
N GLY A 400 34.51 -23.37 -11.45
CA GLY A 400 35.88 -23.66 -11.88
C GLY A 400 36.73 -22.42 -12.16
N ASP A 401 36.16 -21.35 -12.74
CA ASP A 401 36.93 -20.15 -13.13
C ASP A 401 36.79 -18.98 -12.15
N ALA A 402 37.02 -19.26 -10.86
CA ALA A 402 37.43 -18.24 -9.91
C ALA A 402 38.89 -17.85 -10.22
N VAL A 403 39.09 -16.99 -11.22
CA VAL A 403 40.43 -16.50 -11.62
C VAL A 403 41.13 -15.88 -10.42
N ALA A 404 42.35 -16.33 -10.14
CA ALA A 404 43.11 -15.98 -8.94
C ALA A 404 43.47 -14.49 -8.86
N GLY A 405 42.58 -13.69 -8.28
CA GLY A 405 42.81 -12.31 -7.87
C GLY A 405 43.63 -12.23 -6.58
N GLY A 406 44.96 -12.36 -6.70
CA GLY A 406 45.98 -11.92 -5.73
C GLY A 406 45.66 -12.02 -4.23
N ALA A 407 46.04 -13.13 -3.60
CA ALA A 407 46.11 -13.20 -2.13
C ALA A 407 47.20 -12.24 -1.61
N ALA A 408 46.78 -11.10 -1.04
CA ALA A 408 47.62 -10.29 -0.17
C ALA A 408 47.54 -10.84 1.26
N ALA A 409 48.69 -11.05 1.89
CA ALA A 409 48.78 -11.56 3.26
C ALA A 409 48.24 -10.54 4.29
N PRO A 410 47.75 -10.98 5.47
CA PRO A 410 47.16 -10.09 6.46
C PRO A 410 48.23 -9.21 7.13
N GLY A 411 48.04 -7.89 7.03
CA GLY A 411 48.78 -6.89 7.80
C GLY A 411 47.88 -6.28 8.88
N GLU A 412 48.28 -6.48 10.13
CA GLU A 412 47.99 -5.73 11.39
C GLU A 412 46.69 -4.90 11.53
N GLU A 413 45.96 -5.18 12.63
CA GLU A 413 44.79 -4.41 13.07
C GLU A 413 45.08 -2.92 13.31
N PRO A 414 44.20 -1.99 12.88
CA PRO A 414 44.04 -0.69 13.50
C PRO A 414 42.95 -0.74 14.59
N THR A 415 43.31 -0.34 15.80
CA THR A 415 42.39 -0.29 16.95
C THR A 415 41.32 0.80 16.80
N HIS A 416 40.09 0.51 17.24
CA HIS A 416 39.02 1.50 17.30
C HIS A 416 39.33 2.61 18.33
N ALA A 417 39.63 3.82 17.84
CA ALA A 417 39.62 5.03 18.65
C ALA A 417 38.22 5.66 18.66
N ALA A 418 37.60 5.74 19.84
CA ALA A 418 36.31 6.42 20.00
C ALA A 418 36.45 7.93 19.77
N ALA A 419 35.60 8.51 18.93
CA ALA A 419 35.55 9.96 18.72
C ALA A 419 34.89 10.66 19.91
N ALA A 420 35.65 11.48 20.63
CA ALA A 420 35.16 12.25 21.77
C ALA A 420 34.40 13.51 21.30
N ALA A 421 33.34 13.88 22.03
CA ALA A 421 32.69 15.18 21.89
C ALA A 421 33.57 16.31 22.47
N PRO A 422 33.57 17.52 21.89
CA PRO A 422 34.32 18.66 22.41
C PRO A 422 33.64 19.28 23.63
N GLY A 423 34.41 19.60 24.67
CA GLY A 423 33.94 20.30 25.87
C GLY A 423 34.78 21.53 26.23
N SER A 424 34.11 22.58 26.70
CA SER A 424 34.65 23.77 27.39
C SER A 424 33.46 24.67 27.80
N ALA A 425 33.31 25.26 28.98
CA ALA A 425 34.02 25.21 30.28
C ALA A 425 33.07 25.73 31.39
N GLY A 426 33.38 25.57 32.68
CA GLY A 426 32.65 26.32 33.74
C GLY A 426 32.66 25.78 35.19
N SER A 427 33.82 25.85 35.85
CA SER A 427 34.11 25.95 37.31
C SER A 427 33.04 25.74 38.41
N GLY A 428 33.45 25.04 39.50
CA GLY A 428 32.98 25.24 40.89
C GLY A 428 32.31 24.00 41.55
N SER A 429 33.06 23.08 42.17
CA SER A 429 33.45 23.06 43.61
C SER A 429 32.29 22.99 44.62
N ASP A 430 32.00 21.79 45.16
CA ASP A 430 32.37 21.41 46.55
C ASP A 430 31.94 19.96 46.90
N ALA A 431 32.30 19.49 48.10
CA ALA A 431 32.63 18.09 48.37
C ALA A 431 31.76 17.35 49.42
N ALA A 432 32.11 16.06 49.62
CA ALA A 432 31.62 15.08 50.61
C ALA A 432 30.25 14.42 50.33
N GLY A 433 30.04 13.13 50.62
CA GLY A 433 30.97 12.10 51.10
C GLY A 433 30.26 11.02 51.95
N ASN A 434 30.63 9.74 51.75
CA ASN A 434 30.17 8.54 52.48
C ASN A 434 28.66 8.17 52.33
N ALA A 435 28.22 6.92 52.53
CA ALA A 435 28.86 5.60 52.39
C ALA A 435 27.80 4.47 52.48
N ALA A 436 28.12 3.32 51.86
CA ALA A 436 27.77 1.95 52.27
C ALA A 436 26.34 1.36 52.15
N SER A 437 26.36 0.10 51.68
CA SER A 437 25.57 -1.08 52.09
C SER A 437 24.07 -1.20 51.75
N ASP A 438 23.83 -1.97 50.68
CA ASP A 438 23.22 -3.31 50.69
C ASP A 438 21.78 -3.59 51.16
N ALA A 439 21.16 -4.45 50.33
CA ALA A 439 20.16 -5.48 50.63
C ALA A 439 18.72 -5.07 50.96
N ALA A 440 17.82 -5.45 50.04
CA ALA A 440 16.41 -5.75 50.33
C ALA A 440 16.30 -6.97 51.28
N PRO A 441 15.12 -7.24 51.91
CA PRO A 441 14.10 -7.98 51.16
C PRO A 441 12.62 -7.69 51.51
N THR A 442 11.75 -8.18 50.64
CA THR A 442 10.36 -8.70 50.84
C THR A 442 9.62 -8.44 52.18
N ALA A 443 8.34 -8.07 52.11
CA ALA A 443 7.21 -9.00 52.35
C ALA A 443 5.82 -8.35 52.19
N SER A 444 4.82 -9.20 51.93
CA SER A 444 3.39 -8.87 51.72
C SER A 444 2.60 -8.54 53.00
N GLY A 445 1.44 -7.90 52.80
CA GLY A 445 0.26 -7.95 53.70
C GLY A 445 0.13 -6.73 54.62
N SER A 446 -1.02 -6.10 54.80
CA SER A 446 -2.38 -6.66 54.79
C SER A 446 -3.46 -5.57 54.67
N VAL A 447 -4.66 -6.01 54.28
CA VAL A 447 -5.95 -5.32 54.39
C VAL A 447 -6.19 -4.64 55.74
N GLY A 448 -6.97 -3.56 55.74
CA GLY A 448 -7.47 -2.89 56.96
C GLY A 448 -8.60 -1.90 56.65
N GLU A 449 -9.84 -2.36 56.68
CA GLU A 449 -11.03 -1.50 56.67
C GLU A 449 -11.14 -0.65 57.95
N GLY A 450 -11.74 0.54 57.84
CA GLY A 450 -11.89 1.45 58.98
C GLY A 450 -12.73 2.69 58.66
N ALA A 451 -14.02 2.51 58.37
CA ALA A 451 -14.94 3.61 58.08
C ALA A 451 -15.35 4.41 59.33
N SER A 452 -15.40 5.75 59.22
CA SER A 452 -16.10 6.71 60.12
C SER A 452 -15.81 8.19 59.72
N VAL A 453 -16.65 9.21 59.92
CA VAL A 453 -18.12 9.33 60.10
C VAL A 453 -18.55 10.83 60.02
N VAL A 454 -19.69 11.14 59.37
CA VAL A 454 -20.50 12.40 59.29
C VAL A 454 -19.90 13.84 59.14
N GLY A 455 -20.55 14.60 58.24
CA GLY A 455 -21.14 15.92 58.53
C GLY A 455 -20.59 17.13 57.75
N ALA A 456 -21.36 18.14 57.31
CA ALA A 456 -22.78 18.38 57.07
C ALA A 456 -22.96 19.85 56.60
N GLY A 457 -23.88 20.13 55.67
CA GLY A 457 -24.34 21.50 55.30
C GLY A 457 -23.73 22.11 54.03
N GLY A 458 -24.47 22.82 53.17
CA GLY A 458 -25.92 23.03 53.14
C GLY A 458 -26.44 23.92 52.00
N ARG A 459 -27.59 23.52 51.43
CA ARG A 459 -28.66 24.28 50.70
C ARG A 459 -28.35 25.54 49.86
N ALA A 460 -28.84 25.50 48.61
CA ALA A 460 -29.79 26.50 48.06
C ALA A 460 -30.78 25.78 47.10
N ASP A 461 -31.99 26.33 46.91
CA ASP A 461 -33.19 25.61 46.42
C ASP A 461 -33.95 26.35 45.29
N ALA A 462 -34.87 25.63 44.61
CA ALA A 462 -35.91 26.08 43.64
C ALA A 462 -35.44 26.62 42.26
N GLY A 463 -36.14 26.40 41.12
CA GLY A 463 -37.41 25.73 40.77
C GLY A 463 -37.96 26.33 39.45
N GLY A 464 -38.85 25.77 38.61
CA GLY A 464 -39.56 24.48 38.54
C GLY A 464 -40.64 24.50 37.41
N ALA A 465 -41.27 23.35 37.11
CA ALA A 465 -42.48 23.14 36.25
C ALA A 465 -42.40 23.44 34.72
N GLY A 466 -43.16 22.76 33.83
CA GLY A 466 -44.04 21.58 34.00
C GLY A 466 -44.98 21.29 32.79
N ALA A 467 -45.67 20.13 32.83
CA ALA A 467 -46.80 19.65 31.98
C ALA A 467 -46.57 19.48 30.45
N SER A 468 -46.88 18.37 29.75
CA SER A 468 -47.93 17.31 29.77
C SER A 468 -49.25 17.66 29.05
N GLY A 469 -49.61 16.89 28.01
CA GLY A 469 -50.91 16.93 27.33
C GLY A 469 -51.09 15.75 26.37
N ALA A 470 -52.28 15.13 26.33
CA ALA A 470 -52.59 13.91 25.59
C ALA A 470 -53.67 14.14 24.50
N GLY A 471 -53.85 13.17 23.58
CA GLY A 471 -54.95 13.16 22.60
C GLY A 471 -55.10 11.80 21.91
N SER A 472 -56.33 11.32 21.73
CA SER A 472 -56.65 9.94 21.33
C SER A 472 -57.84 9.83 20.36
N GLY A 473 -57.92 8.70 19.64
CA GLY A 473 -59.09 8.26 18.85
C GLY A 473 -58.87 8.21 17.33
N GLY A 474 -59.45 7.27 16.57
CA GLY A 474 -60.25 6.09 16.98
C GLY A 474 -60.91 5.34 15.80
N ALA A 475 -61.22 4.06 16.03
CA ALA A 475 -62.24 3.19 15.41
C ALA A 475 -62.41 3.08 13.86
N GLY A 476 -62.47 1.82 13.39
CA GLY A 476 -63.07 1.40 12.12
C GLY A 476 -63.13 -0.14 12.05
N ALA A 477 -64.33 -0.73 11.97
CA ALA A 477 -64.54 -2.19 12.07
C ALA A 477 -65.40 -2.72 10.91
N SER A 478 -65.23 -4.00 10.55
CA SER A 478 -66.12 -4.94 9.81
C SER A 478 -65.29 -5.98 9.04
N ASP A 479 -65.77 -7.18 8.69
CA ASP A 479 -66.70 -8.13 9.34
C ASP A 479 -66.58 -9.51 8.62
N ALA A 480 -67.10 -10.58 9.24
CA ALA A 480 -67.62 -11.84 8.65
C ALA A 480 -66.76 -12.82 7.77
N GLY A 481 -66.94 -14.12 8.07
CA GLY A 481 -66.87 -15.24 7.09
C GLY A 481 -65.67 -16.21 7.25
N SER A 482 -65.68 -17.37 7.93
CA SER A 482 -66.59 -18.54 8.05
C SER A 482 -66.37 -19.67 7.03
N GLY A 483 -66.00 -20.87 7.50
CA GLY A 483 -65.87 -22.14 6.76
C GLY A 483 -64.45 -22.40 6.21
N GLY A 484 -63.93 -23.64 6.14
CA GLY A 484 -64.45 -24.92 6.65
C GLY A 484 -63.57 -26.12 6.22
N ALA A 485 -63.29 -27.01 7.19
CA ALA A 485 -63.15 -28.49 7.12
C ALA A 485 -62.41 -29.23 5.97
N GLY A 486 -61.55 -30.20 6.37
CA GLY A 486 -60.94 -31.26 5.54
C GLY A 486 -59.43 -31.38 5.83
N ALA A 487 -58.90 -32.35 6.59
CA ALA A 487 -58.82 -33.81 6.36
C ALA A 487 -58.02 -34.17 5.08
N SER A 488 -57.11 -35.17 5.03
CA SER A 488 -56.49 -36.06 6.04
C SER A 488 -55.48 -37.01 5.35
N GLY A 489 -54.46 -37.51 6.06
CA GLY A 489 -53.55 -38.59 5.59
C GLY A 489 -52.08 -38.14 5.52
N ALA A 490 -51.06 -38.65 6.23
CA ALA A 490 -50.75 -39.92 6.93
C ALA A 490 -49.92 -40.94 6.10
N GLY A 491 -48.83 -41.45 6.73
CA GLY A 491 -47.80 -42.35 6.17
C GLY A 491 -46.46 -41.63 5.95
N ALA A 492 -45.42 -41.68 6.79
CA ALA A 492 -44.97 -42.61 7.84
C ALA A 492 -44.28 -43.90 7.34
N ALA A 493 -42.93 -43.95 7.42
CA ALA A 493 -42.11 -45.12 7.84
C ALA A 493 -40.58 -44.83 7.81
N ASP A 494 -40.04 -44.58 9.00
CA ASP A 494 -38.71 -44.85 9.60
C ASP A 494 -38.09 -46.25 9.30
N PRO A 495 -36.94 -46.69 9.91
CA PRO A 495 -35.73 -46.00 10.43
C PRO A 495 -34.39 -46.77 10.14
N ALA A 496 -33.26 -46.35 10.78
CA ALA A 496 -32.10 -47.14 11.30
C ALA A 496 -30.70 -46.57 10.90
N ASP A 497 -29.64 -46.57 11.73
CA ASP A 497 -29.48 -46.71 13.20
C ASP A 497 -28.05 -46.26 13.65
N THR A 498 -27.89 -45.98 14.96
CA THR A 498 -26.65 -45.94 15.78
C THR A 498 -25.44 -45.04 15.46
N GLY A 499 -25.18 -44.10 16.39
CA GLY A 499 -23.95 -44.18 17.22
C GLY A 499 -22.86 -43.12 17.00
N PRO A 500 -22.45 -42.36 18.04
CA PRO A 500 -21.55 -41.21 17.87
C PRO A 500 -20.06 -41.53 18.08
N VAL A 501 -19.19 -40.83 17.34
CA VAL A 501 -17.75 -40.72 17.65
C VAL A 501 -17.46 -39.32 18.16
N THR A 502 -16.81 -39.23 19.32
CA THR A 502 -16.40 -37.98 19.96
C THR A 502 -15.25 -37.31 19.20
N ALA A 503 -15.47 -36.08 18.73
CA ALA A 503 -14.42 -35.21 18.21
C ALA A 503 -13.96 -34.21 19.30
N PRO A 504 -12.66 -33.85 19.36
CA PRO A 504 -12.18 -32.80 20.26
C PRO A 504 -12.58 -31.41 19.74
N SER A 505 -12.92 -30.51 20.65
CA SER A 505 -13.27 -29.12 20.34
C SER A 505 -12.02 -28.28 20.08
N SER A 506 -11.78 -27.91 18.82
CA SER A 506 -10.94 -26.76 18.47
C SER A 506 -11.84 -25.53 18.33
N ALA A 507 -11.56 -24.48 19.10
CA ALA A 507 -12.29 -23.22 18.98
C ALA A 507 -11.79 -22.47 17.74
N GLU A 508 -12.68 -22.25 16.77
CA GLU A 508 -12.42 -21.34 15.66
C GLU A 508 -12.35 -19.90 16.19
N VAL A 509 -11.20 -19.24 16.02
CA VAL A 509 -11.07 -17.80 16.18
C VAL A 509 -11.31 -17.17 14.82
N GLY A 510 -12.20 -16.17 14.77
CA GLY A 510 -12.86 -15.75 13.53
C GLY A 510 -11.92 -15.18 12.46
N GLY A 511 -12.25 -15.47 11.20
CA GLY A 511 -11.67 -14.80 10.04
C GLY A 511 -11.99 -13.30 10.01
N ALA A 512 -11.14 -12.53 9.33
CA ALA A 512 -11.28 -11.08 9.23
C ALA A 512 -12.56 -10.69 8.48
N ALA A 513 -13.46 -9.96 9.15
CA ALA A 513 -14.66 -9.43 8.54
C ALA A 513 -14.36 -8.09 7.83
N ALA A 514 -13.88 -8.17 6.58
CA ALA A 514 -14.03 -7.08 5.62
C ALA A 514 -15.50 -6.99 5.15
N VAL A 515 -15.99 -5.78 4.91
CA VAL A 515 -17.44 -5.48 4.96
C VAL A 515 -18.21 -5.88 3.69
N ARG A 516 -19.33 -6.58 3.88
CA ARG A 516 -20.60 -6.24 3.18
C ARG A 516 -21.79 -6.22 4.13
N ALA A 517 -22.35 -5.02 4.33
CA ALA A 517 -23.73 -4.85 4.75
C ALA A 517 -24.60 -4.67 3.50
N GLY A 518 -25.63 -5.51 3.34
CA GLY A 518 -26.55 -5.45 2.20
C GLY A 518 -27.83 -6.21 2.51
N ALA A 519 -28.91 -5.47 2.78
CA ALA A 519 -30.22 -6.06 3.01
C ALA A 519 -30.85 -6.49 1.67
N ALA A 520 -31.07 -7.79 1.48
CA ALA A 520 -31.78 -8.32 0.34
C ALA A 520 -33.28 -8.46 0.64
N THR A 521 -34.09 -7.52 0.16
CA THR A 521 -35.55 -7.70 0.07
C THR A 521 -35.85 -8.71 -1.03
N VAL A 522 -36.52 -9.81 -0.70
CA VAL A 522 -36.89 -10.85 -1.67
C VAL A 522 -38.18 -10.44 -2.40
N GLU A 523 -38.07 -10.02 -3.66
CA GLU A 523 -39.19 -10.12 -4.60
C GLU A 523 -39.30 -11.56 -5.12
N GLN A 524 -40.52 -12.11 -5.07
CA GLN A 524 -40.84 -13.40 -5.69
C GLN A 524 -41.36 -13.19 -7.13
N PRO A 525 -41.03 -14.08 -8.08
CA PRO A 525 -41.34 -13.90 -9.48
C PRO A 525 -42.83 -14.12 -9.80
N THR A 526 -43.34 -13.36 -10.75
CA THR A 526 -44.61 -13.64 -11.41
C THR A 526 -44.47 -14.82 -12.37
N ALA A 527 -45.25 -15.88 -12.15
CA ALA A 527 -45.41 -16.97 -13.10
C ALA A 527 -46.74 -16.81 -13.85
N THR A 528 -46.67 -16.69 -15.17
CA THR A 528 -47.81 -16.84 -16.08
C THR A 528 -48.14 -18.33 -16.27
N GLY A 529 -49.42 -18.70 -16.20
CA GLY A 529 -49.93 -20.06 -16.42
C GLY A 529 -51.34 -20.23 -15.91
#